data_AF-A0A937KBT4-F1
#
_entry.id   AF-A0A937KBT4-F1
#
_cell.length_a   1.000
_cell.length_b   1.000
_cell.length_c   1.000
_cell.angle_alpha   90.00
_cell.angle_beta   90.00
_cell.angle_gamma   90.00
#
_symmetry.space_group_name_H-M   'P 1'
#
loop_
_entity.id
_entity.type
_entity.pdbx_description
1 polymer ?
#
loop_
_entity_poly.entity_id
_entity_poly.type
_entity_poly.pdbx_seq_one_letter_code
_entity_poly.pdbx_strand_id
1 'polypeptide(L)'
;MKTVETTFRLNYTKEQYNKAREYVEDMKRHPKRVYWIGKEGKDDEELIISHIAHKILSGFYNNYDPSFAKQQILDMKSIKTC
;
A
#
# COMPACT_ATOMS: atom_id res chain seq x y z
N MET A 1 -1.28 25.28 2.42
CA MET A 1 -0.15 24.37 2.11
C MET A 1 -0.33 23.90 0.68
N LYS A 2 0.73 23.85 -0.14
CA LYS A 2 0.63 23.32 -1.51
C LYS A 2 0.58 21.79 -1.44
N THR A 3 -0.30 21.16 -2.21
CA THR A 3 -0.43 19.70 -2.30
C THR A 3 -0.19 19.24 -3.74
N VAL A 4 0.21 17.99 -3.89
CA VAL A 4 0.35 17.31 -5.19
C VAL A 4 -0.32 15.95 -5.08
N GLU A 5 -1.09 15.58 -6.10
CA GLU A 5 -1.63 14.22 -6.20
C GLU A 5 -0.69 13.38 -7.06
N THR A 6 -0.34 12.20 -6.59
CA THR A 6 0.54 11.28 -7.29
C THR A 6 -0.05 9.88 -7.28
N THR A 7 -0.08 9.26 -8.44
CA THR A 7 -0.57 7.91 -8.66
C THR A 7 0.59 7.00 -9.00
N PHE A 8 0.78 5.97 -8.19
CA PHE A 8 1.73 4.90 -8.45
C PHE A 8 1.02 3.74 -9.14
N ARG A 9 1.60 3.24 -10.22
CA ARG A 9 1.22 1.95 -10.78
C ARG A 9 2.17 0.89 -10.24
N LEU A 10 1.64 0.00 -9.43
CA LEU A 10 2.41 -1.06 -8.78
C LEU A 10 2.08 -2.41 -9.44
N ASN A 11 3.06 -3.31 -9.46
CA ASN A 11 2.77 -4.74 -9.58
C ASN A 11 2.94 -5.41 -8.22
N TYR A 12 2.36 -6.60 -8.08
CA TYR A 12 2.58 -7.45 -6.92
C TYR A 12 2.46 -8.92 -7.31
N THR A 13 3.13 -9.78 -6.56
CA THR A 13 3.06 -11.23 -6.74
C THR A 13 1.88 -11.81 -5.99
N LYS A 14 1.45 -13.03 -6.38
CA LYS A 14 0.43 -13.80 -5.65
C LYS A 14 0.80 -14.02 -4.18
N GLU A 15 2.08 -14.20 -3.89
CA GLU A 15 2.57 -14.37 -2.53
C GLU A 15 2.38 -13.10 -1.70
N GLN A 16 2.65 -11.92 -2.27
CA GLN A 16 2.40 -10.64 -1.61
C GLN A 16 0.92 -10.44 -1.31
N TYR A 17 0.04 -10.82 -2.24
CA TYR A 17 -1.41 -10.81 -2.02
C TYR A 17 -1.82 -11.72 -0.87
N ASN A 18 -1.35 -12.97 -0.86
CA ASN A 18 -1.68 -13.93 0.20
C ASN A 18 -1.23 -13.45 1.58
N LYS A 19 -0.01 -12.92 1.69
CA LYS A 19 0.52 -12.33 2.93
C LYS A 19 -0.30 -11.12 3.40
N ALA A 20 -0.70 -10.25 2.47
CA ALA A 20 -1.54 -9.10 2.79
C ALA A 20 -2.93 -9.53 3.29
N ARG A 21 -3.53 -10.53 2.65
CA ARG A 21 -4.79 -11.13 3.09
C ARG A 21 -4.70 -11.71 4.50
N GLU A 22 -3.67 -12.50 4.79
CA GLU A 22 -3.43 -13.05 6.13
C GLU A 22 -3.27 -11.94 7.19
N TYR A 23 -2.55 -10.87 6.84
CA TYR A 23 -2.41 -9.71 7.71
C TYR A 23 -3.74 -9.01 7.99
N VAL A 24 -4.57 -8.78 6.96
CA VAL A 24 -5.89 -8.15 7.11
C VAL A 24 -6.80 -9.01 7.98
N GLU A 25 -6.80 -10.33 7.79
CA GLU A 25 -7.54 -11.26 8.63
C GLU A 25 -7.09 -11.23 10.09
N ASP A 26 -5.78 -11.10 10.36
CA ASP A 26 -5.29 -10.88 11.71
C ASP A 26 -5.77 -9.54 12.28
N MET A 27 -5.73 -8.45 11.49
CA MET A 27 -6.20 -7.14 11.98
C MET A 27 -7.67 -7.18 12.38
N LYS A 28 -8.51 -7.92 11.65
CA LYS A 28 -9.96 -8.04 11.95
C LYS A 28 -10.20 -8.68 13.31
N ARG A 29 -9.33 -9.60 13.72
CA ARG A 29 -9.34 -10.20 15.07
C ARG A 29 -8.90 -9.21 16.15
N HIS A 30 -8.32 -8.06 15.77
CA HIS A 30 -7.76 -7.05 16.66
C HIS A 30 -8.29 -5.63 16.34
N PRO A 31 -9.59 -5.37 16.53
CA PRO A 31 -10.24 -4.10 16.13
C PRO A 31 -9.74 -2.87 16.90
N LYS A 32 -9.06 -3.04 18.03
CA LYS A 32 -8.51 -1.93 18.84
C LYS A 32 -7.14 -1.42 18.34
N ARG A 33 -6.57 -2.01 17.28
CA ARG A 33 -5.25 -1.60 16.76
C ARG A 33 -5.35 -0.27 16.00
N VAL A 34 -4.28 0.53 16.11
CA VAL A 34 -4.08 1.78 15.35
C VAL A 34 -4.22 1.59 13.84
N TYR A 35 -4.00 0.36 13.34
CA TYR A 35 -4.26 -0.03 11.96
C TYR A 35 -5.62 0.47 11.43
N TRP A 36 -6.65 0.53 12.27
CA TRP A 36 -8.01 0.84 11.85
C TRP A 36 -8.32 2.33 11.65
N ILE A 37 -7.43 3.23 12.08
CA ILE A 37 -7.63 4.68 11.91
C ILE A 37 -7.68 5.02 10.41
N GLY A 38 -8.79 5.64 9.97
CA GLY A 38 -9.00 6.02 8.56
C GLY A 38 -9.26 4.84 7.62
N LYS A 39 -9.68 3.70 8.18
CA LYS A 39 -10.08 2.50 7.43
C LYS A 39 -11.53 2.08 7.71
N GLU A 40 -12.33 2.95 8.33
CA GLU A 40 -13.74 2.65 8.56
C GLU A 40 -14.48 2.43 7.24
N GLY A 41 -15.29 1.36 7.17
CA GLY A 41 -16.16 1.08 6.03
C GLY A 41 -15.48 0.54 4.77
N LYS A 42 -14.16 0.31 4.79
CA LYS A 42 -13.43 -0.29 3.67
C LYS A 42 -13.71 -1.77 3.54
N ASP A 43 -13.81 -2.26 2.31
CA ASP A 43 -13.94 -3.69 2.05
C ASP A 43 -12.59 -4.43 2.17
N ASP A 44 -12.65 -5.75 2.23
CA ASP A 44 -11.48 -6.59 2.41
C ASP A 44 -10.43 -6.43 1.31
N GLU A 45 -10.88 -6.30 0.06
CA GLU A 45 -9.99 -6.16 -1.07
C GLU A 45 -9.30 -4.79 -1.02
N GLU A 46 -10.02 -3.73 -0.71
CA GLU A 46 -9.45 -2.39 -0.48
C GLU A 46 -8.40 -2.40 0.63
N LEU A 47 -8.66 -3.11 1.74
CA LEU A 47 -7.70 -3.25 2.84
C LEU A 47 -6.44 -4.02 2.41
N ILE A 48 -6.62 -5.10 1.64
CA ILE A 48 -5.52 -5.93 1.12
C ILE A 48 -4.66 -5.11 0.16
N ILE A 49 -5.26 -4.48 -0.85
CA ILE A 49 -4.54 -3.65 -1.82
C ILE A 49 -3.86 -2.47 -1.13
N SER A 50 -4.52 -1.83 -0.16
CA SER A 50 -3.91 -0.76 0.65
C SER A 50 -2.69 -1.25 1.42
N HIS A 51 -2.74 -2.47 1.98
CA HIS A 51 -1.61 -3.05 2.69
C HIS A 51 -0.43 -3.36 1.76
N ILE A 52 -0.71 -3.92 0.58
CA ILE A 52 0.32 -4.20 -0.45
C ILE A 52 1.00 -2.89 -0.86
N ALA A 53 0.21 -1.87 -1.23
CA ALA A 53 0.74 -0.56 -1.63
C ALA A 53 1.59 0.06 -0.52
N HIS A 54 1.11 0.03 0.73
CA HIS A 54 1.86 0.53 1.87
C HIS A 54 3.20 -0.20 2.07
N LYS A 55 3.23 -1.54 1.95
CA LYS A 55 4.45 -2.33 2.08
C LYS A 55 5.47 -2.02 0.99
N ILE A 56 5.03 -1.96 -0.27
CA ILE A 56 5.89 -1.65 -1.42
C ILE A 56 6.48 -0.25 -1.27
N LEU A 57 5.64 0.76 -1.04
CA LEU A 57 6.08 2.15 -0.94
C LEU A 57 6.93 2.39 0.31
N SER A 58 6.57 1.80 1.46
CA SER A 58 7.41 1.91 2.66
C SER A 58 8.76 1.24 2.47
N GLY A 59 8.81 0.10 1.77
CA GLY A 59 10.08 -0.54 1.40
C GLY A 59 10.94 0.37 0.51
N PHE A 60 10.31 1.00 -0.49
CA PHE A 60 10.98 1.96 -1.37
C PHE A 60 11.60 3.14 -0.60
N TYR A 61 10.85 3.76 0.32
CA TYR A 61 11.33 4.92 1.05
C TYR A 61 12.33 4.61 2.17
N ASN A 62 12.21 3.45 2.84
CA ASN A 62 12.99 3.15 4.04
C ASN A 62 14.24 2.30 3.80
N ASN A 63 14.23 1.41 2.80
CA ASN A 63 15.32 0.46 2.60
C ASN A 63 16.27 0.83 1.45
N TYR A 64 15.99 1.93 0.72
CA TYR A 64 16.74 2.45 -0.43
C TYR A 64 17.53 1.39 -1.20
N ASP A 65 16.87 0.27 -1.53
CA ASP A 65 17.41 -0.73 -2.44
C ASP A 65 16.75 -0.50 -3.81
N PRO A 66 17.45 0.14 -4.75
CA PRO A 66 16.88 0.49 -6.05
C PRO A 66 16.50 -0.77 -6.87
N SER A 67 17.07 -1.94 -6.54
CA SER A 67 16.76 -3.19 -7.25
C SER A 67 15.36 -3.70 -6.92
N PHE A 68 14.97 -3.64 -5.65
CA PHE A 68 13.63 -4.02 -5.18
C PHE A 68 12.56 -3.05 -5.69
N ALA A 69 12.85 -1.75 -5.64
CA ALA A 69 11.96 -0.69 -6.07
C ALA A 69 11.58 -0.80 -7.57
N LYS A 70 12.57 -1.05 -8.42
CA LYS A 70 12.37 -1.19 -9.88
C LYS A 70 11.52 -2.39 -10.27
N GLN A 71 11.46 -3.43 -9.44
CA GLN A 71 10.64 -4.60 -9.73
C GLN A 71 9.15 -4.33 -9.52
N GLN A 72 8.81 -3.44 -8.59
CA GLN A 72 7.44 -3.26 -8.10
C GLN A 72 6.77 -1.97 -8.53
N ILE A 73 7.54 -0.89 -8.69
CA ILE A 73 7.02 0.41 -9.15
C ILE A 73 7.15 0.47 -10.67
N LEU A 74 6.04 0.31 -11.37
CA LEU A 74 5.99 0.32 -12.84
C LEU A 74 5.95 1.74 -13.41
N ASP A 75 5.28 2.66 -12.72
CA ASP A 75 5.09 4.04 -13.16
C ASP A 75 4.69 4.94 -11.98
N MET A 76 5.00 6.23 -12.07
CA MET A 76 4.57 7.26 -11.13
C MET A 76 4.12 8.51 -11.91
N LYS A 77 2.83 8.83 -11.83
CA LYS A 77 2.24 10.00 -12.50
C LYS A 77 1.85 11.04 -11.46
N SER A 78 2.29 12.28 -11.64
CA SER A 78 1.82 13.41 -10.84
C SER A 78 0.80 14.21 -11.62
N ILE A 79 -0.37 14.47 -11.03
CA ILE A 79 -1.34 15.40 -11.59
C ILE A 79 -1.10 16.74 -10.91
N LYS A 80 -0.78 17.76 -11.72
CA LYS A 80 -0.81 19.13 -11.24
C LYS A 80 -2.27 19.56 -11.22
N THR A 81 -2.88 19.62 -10.05
CA THR A 81 -4.16 20.31 -9.88
C THR A 81 -3.91 21.78 -10.16
N CYS A 82 -4.38 22.25 -11.32
CA CYS A 82 -4.34 23.65 -11.71
C CYS A 82 -5.28 24.49 -10.84
#